data_AF-A0A0S7XSC7-F1
#
_entry.id   AF-A0A0S7XSC7-F1
#
_cell.length_a   1.000
_cell.length_b   1.000
_cell.length_c   1.000
_cell.angle_alpha   90.00
_cell.angle_beta   90.00
_cell.angle_gamma   90.00
#
_symmetry.space_group_name_H-M   'P 1'
#
loop_
_entity.id
_entity.type
_entity.pdbx_description
1 polymer ?
#
loop_
_entity_poly.entity_id
_entity_poly.type
_entity_poly.pdbx_seq_one_letter_code
_entity_poly.pdbx_strand_id
1 'polypeptide(L)'
;SHLRKHGVDAVLTGGACVTVYSRNKYQSLDLDFVTIAAEYNIKGIQDAMQELGFEKAAEGFFARKDCDFIIEFIPPPLAVGSEPVKKIATVRTKYGSLKLLSPTDCIKDRLAAYYHWDDPQSLEQALMVAKRCRIDLREIERWSKVEGKEEKFTEFLRLKQKR
;
A
#
# COMPACT_ATOMS: atom_id res chain seq x y z
N SER A 1 4.21 17.68 -0.48
CA SER A 1 3.23 17.11 0.46
C SER A 1 3.52 17.62 1.85
N HIS A 2 2.55 17.56 2.78
CA HIS A 2 2.72 17.95 4.19
C HIS A 2 3.90 17.22 4.86
N LEU A 3 3.92 15.89 4.74
CA LEU A 3 5.00 15.03 5.25
C LEU A 3 6.40 15.46 4.82
N ARG A 4 6.58 15.83 3.54
CA ARG A 4 7.89 16.25 3.02
C ARG A 4 8.40 17.53 3.66
N LYS A 5 7.53 18.44 4.07
CA LYS A 5 7.94 19.68 4.77
C LYS A 5 8.57 19.37 6.12
N HIS A 6 8.18 18.25 6.72
CA HIS A 6 8.70 17.72 7.98
C HIS A 6 9.83 16.69 7.79
N GLY A 7 10.41 16.62 6.58
CA GLY A 7 11.49 15.67 6.29
C GLY A 7 11.05 14.21 6.30
N VAL A 8 9.75 13.93 6.12
CA VAL A 8 9.21 12.57 6.03
C VAL A 8 8.95 12.23 4.56
N ASP A 9 9.60 11.18 4.08
CA ASP A 9 9.31 10.57 2.78
C ASP A 9 8.71 9.18 2.99
N ALA A 10 7.47 9.01 2.54
CA ALA A 10 6.69 7.81 2.76
C ALA A 10 5.87 7.45 1.52
N VAL A 11 5.55 6.17 1.39
CA VAL A 11 4.82 5.56 0.28
C VAL A 11 3.55 4.94 0.82
N LEU A 12 2.40 5.30 0.23
CA LEU A 12 1.12 4.69 0.58
C LEU A 12 1.10 3.24 0.07
N THR A 13 0.77 2.32 0.97
CA THR A 13 0.67 0.88 0.70
C THR A 13 -0.74 0.40 1.08
N GLY A 14 -0.93 -0.90 1.27
CA GLY A 14 -2.12 -1.39 1.95
C GLY A 14 -3.43 -1.23 1.19
N GLY A 15 -4.53 -1.26 1.96
CA GLY A 15 -5.89 -1.10 1.43
C GLY A 15 -6.15 0.29 0.85
N ALA A 16 -5.51 1.34 1.35
CA ALA A 16 -5.61 2.68 0.79
C ALA A 16 -5.03 2.77 -0.63
N CYS A 17 -3.94 2.06 -0.90
CA CYS A 17 -3.38 1.98 -2.25
C CYS A 17 -4.36 1.28 -3.23
N VAL A 18 -5.04 0.22 -2.77
CA VAL A 18 -6.15 -0.42 -3.53
C VAL A 18 -7.31 0.55 -3.75
N THR A 19 -7.65 1.37 -2.76
CA THR A 19 -8.73 2.37 -2.85
C THR A 19 -8.47 3.33 -4.01
N VAL A 20 -7.24 3.85 -4.10
CA VAL A 20 -6.80 4.73 -5.20
C VAL A 20 -6.89 4.01 -6.55
N TYR A 21 -6.32 2.81 -6.66
CA TYR A 21 -6.24 2.12 -7.95
C TYR A 21 -7.56 1.51 -8.43
N SER A 22 -8.45 1.14 -7.51
CA SER A 22 -9.79 0.66 -7.83
C SER A 22 -10.78 1.79 -8.12
N ARG A 23 -10.40 3.04 -7.85
CA ARG A 23 -11.26 4.24 -7.84
C ARG A 23 -12.48 4.05 -6.93
N ASN A 24 -12.23 3.77 -5.66
CA ASN A 24 -13.22 3.62 -4.60
C ASN A 24 -14.22 2.47 -4.80
N LYS A 25 -13.94 1.50 -5.69
CA LYS A 25 -14.73 0.25 -5.74
C LYS A 25 -14.52 -0.58 -4.46
N TYR A 26 -13.33 -0.45 -3.89
CA TYR A 26 -13.02 -0.80 -2.52
C TYR A 26 -12.56 0.49 -1.82
N GLN A 27 -12.91 0.64 -0.53
CA GLN A 27 -12.48 1.77 0.29
C GLN A 27 -11.98 1.24 1.62
N SER A 28 -10.72 1.50 1.91
CA SER A 28 -10.13 1.32 3.24
C SER A 28 -10.25 2.61 4.04
N LEU A 29 -10.42 2.46 5.35
CA LEU A 29 -10.34 3.55 6.32
C LEU A 29 -8.96 3.65 6.98
N ASP A 30 -8.04 2.75 6.63
CA ASP A 30 -6.67 2.75 7.12
C ASP A 30 -5.74 3.30 6.03
N LEU A 31 -4.91 4.27 6.38
CA LEU A 31 -3.90 4.87 5.51
C LEU A 31 -2.51 4.41 5.95
N ASP A 32 -2.04 3.33 5.32
CA ASP A 32 -0.74 2.73 5.62
C ASP A 32 0.38 3.42 4.83
N PHE A 33 1.37 3.97 5.54
CA PHE A 33 2.52 4.64 4.97
C PHE A 33 3.82 3.96 5.38
N VAL A 34 4.53 3.36 4.43
CA VAL A 34 5.89 2.87 4.69
C VAL A 34 6.89 3.98 4.40
N THR A 35 7.73 4.28 5.37
CA THR A 35 8.80 5.27 5.22
C THR A 35 9.99 4.72 4.43
N ILE A 36 10.66 5.58 3.66
CA ILE A 36 11.74 5.15 2.73
C ILE A 36 13.14 5.62 3.12
N ALA A 37 13.26 6.46 4.15
CA ALA A 37 14.56 6.91 4.63
C ALA A 37 15.23 5.82 5.48
N ALA A 38 16.57 5.74 5.46
CA ALA A 38 17.32 4.81 6.31
C ALA A 38 17.11 5.10 7.80
N GLU A 39 16.92 6.38 8.14
CA GLU A 39 16.52 6.82 9.48
C GLU A 39 15.01 7.03 9.53
N TYR A 40 14.36 6.35 10.47
CA TYR A 40 12.94 6.53 10.71
C TYR A 40 12.69 7.85 11.45
N ASN A 41 12.29 8.89 10.73
CA ASN A 41 12.07 10.24 11.27
C ASN A 41 10.75 10.35 12.07
N ILE A 42 10.72 9.73 13.25
CA ILE A 42 9.55 9.70 14.15
C ILE A 42 9.11 11.10 14.53
N LYS A 43 10.06 12.00 14.83
CA LYS A 43 9.72 13.38 15.23
C LYS A 43 9.00 14.12 14.11
N GLY A 44 9.51 14.06 12.88
CA GLY A 44 8.85 14.67 11.73
C GLY A 44 7.47 14.09 11.43
N ILE A 45 7.25 12.79 11.68
CA ILE A 45 5.93 12.16 11.58
C ILE A 45 4.99 12.76 12.63
N GLN A 46 5.43 12.82 13.89
CA GLN A 46 4.63 13.37 14.99
C GLN A 46 4.26 14.84 14.76
N ASP A 47 5.24 15.67 14.42
CA ASP A 47 5.04 17.09 14.14
C ASP A 47 4.04 17.28 12.98
N ALA A 48 4.21 16.51 11.89
CA ALA A 48 3.30 16.56 10.75
C ALA A 48 1.87 16.12 11.10
N MET A 49 1.70 15.06 11.90
CA MET A 49 0.37 14.57 12.29
C MET A 49 -0.33 15.53 13.26
N GLN A 50 0.39 16.08 14.23
CA GLN A 50 -0.16 17.06 15.18
C GLN A 50 -0.64 18.33 14.46
N GLU A 51 0.10 18.83 13.47
CA GLU A 51 -0.34 19.97 12.65
C GLU A 51 -1.63 19.70 11.85
N LEU A 52 -1.92 18.43 11.54
CA LEU A 52 -3.18 18.02 10.89
C LEU A 52 -4.30 17.71 11.89
N GLY A 53 -4.03 17.88 13.19
CA GLY A 53 -4.94 17.59 14.29
C GLY A 53 -5.05 16.11 14.64
N PHE A 54 -4.17 15.25 14.10
CA PHE A 54 -4.13 13.84 14.48
C PHE A 54 -3.33 13.66 15.77
N GLU A 55 -3.82 12.80 16.65
CA GLU A 55 -3.19 12.43 17.90
C GLU A 55 -2.59 11.02 17.80
N LYS A 56 -1.50 10.77 18.54
CA LYS A 56 -0.91 9.44 18.61
C LYS A 56 -1.85 8.50 19.37
N ALA A 57 -2.40 7.51 18.69
CA ALA A 57 -3.27 6.49 19.28
C ALA A 57 -2.46 5.29 19.82
N ALA A 58 -1.43 4.87 19.07
CA ALA A 58 -0.48 3.83 19.46
C ALA A 58 0.87 4.08 18.75
N GLU A 59 1.84 3.18 18.89
CA GLU A 59 3.09 3.29 18.15
C GLU A 59 2.86 3.13 16.65
N GLY A 60 3.24 4.14 15.85
CA GLY A 60 2.97 4.17 14.40
C GLY A 60 1.54 4.61 14.04
N PHE A 61 0.57 4.51 14.94
CA PHE A 61 -0.84 4.82 14.68
C PHE A 61 -1.26 6.20 15.14
N PHE A 62 -1.98 6.91 14.28
CA PHE A 62 -2.52 8.24 14.51
C PHE A 62 -4.00 8.27 14.15
N ALA A 63 -4.81 8.91 14.99
CA ALA A 63 -6.25 9.02 14.81
C ALA A 63 -6.75 10.40 15.21
N ARG A 64 -7.96 10.74 14.77
CA ARG A 64 -8.62 12.01 15.09
C ARG A 64 -10.12 11.77 15.27
N LYS A 65 -10.75 12.40 16.26
CA LYS A 65 -12.15 12.11 16.64
C LYS A 65 -13.19 12.45 15.56
N ASP A 66 -12.92 13.43 14.71
CA ASP A 66 -13.78 13.89 13.61
C ASP A 66 -13.28 13.38 12.24
N CYS A 67 -12.46 12.33 12.22
CA CYS A 67 -11.96 11.70 11.00
C CYS A 67 -12.01 10.18 11.12
N ASP A 68 -12.76 9.54 10.23
CA ASP A 68 -12.87 8.07 10.22
C ASP A 68 -11.57 7.38 9.76
N PHE A 69 -10.62 8.13 9.19
CA PHE A 69 -9.36 7.57 8.73
C PHE A 69 -8.36 7.40 9.87
N ILE A 70 -7.79 6.19 9.97
CA ILE A 70 -6.63 5.90 10.81
C ILE A 70 -5.38 5.98 9.93
N ILE A 71 -4.31 6.57 10.46
CA ILE A 71 -3.05 6.68 9.73
C ILE A 71 -2.01 5.82 10.45
N GLU A 72 -1.40 4.90 9.72
CA GLU A 72 -0.29 4.09 10.21
C GLU A 72 1.01 4.46 9.49
N PHE A 73 2.09 4.67 10.25
CA PHE A 73 3.44 4.77 9.72
C PHE A 73 4.25 3.53 10.07
N ILE A 74 4.69 2.85 9.02
CA ILE A 74 5.49 1.63 9.09
C ILE A 74 6.98 2.01 8.87
N PRO A 75 7.89 1.55 9.74
CA PRO A 75 9.33 1.74 9.56
C PRO A 75 9.87 1.14 8.24
N PRO A 76 11.03 1.59 7.76
CA PRO A 76 11.69 0.98 6.60
C PRO A 76 12.11 -0.48 6.90
N PRO A 77 12.39 -1.30 5.87
CA PRO A 77 12.43 -0.96 4.45
C PRO A 77 11.07 -1.09 3.74
N LEU A 78 10.90 -0.35 2.63
CA LEU A 78 9.78 -0.56 1.71
C LEU A 78 9.98 -1.86 0.91
N ALA A 79 9.25 -2.89 1.29
CA ALA A 79 9.29 -4.21 0.68
C ALA A 79 7.87 -4.76 0.42
N VAL A 80 7.77 -5.72 -0.50
CA VAL A 80 6.56 -6.49 -0.77
C VAL A 80 6.92 -7.97 -0.82
N GLY A 81 6.37 -8.74 0.12
CA GLY A 81 6.84 -10.10 0.40
C GLY A 81 8.31 -10.07 0.81
N SER A 82 9.11 -10.93 0.18
CA SER A 82 10.55 -11.08 0.43
C SER A 82 11.44 -10.09 -0.35
N GLU A 83 10.87 -9.21 -1.19
CA GLU A 83 11.65 -8.34 -2.07
C GLU A 83 11.46 -6.84 -1.81
N PRO A 84 12.52 -6.01 -1.94
CA PRO A 84 12.39 -4.56 -1.87
C PRO A 84 11.61 -3.99 -3.09
N VAL A 85 10.83 -2.93 -2.86
CA VAL A 85 10.09 -2.26 -3.93
C VAL A 85 11.04 -1.48 -4.83
N LYS A 86 10.98 -1.75 -6.14
CA LYS A 86 11.86 -1.13 -7.15
C LYS A 86 11.27 0.11 -7.80
N LYS A 87 9.93 0.23 -7.84
CA LYS A 87 9.23 1.30 -8.54
C LYS A 87 8.16 1.94 -7.65
N ILE A 88 8.29 3.24 -7.44
CA ILE A 88 7.31 4.04 -6.70
C ILE A 88 6.49 4.84 -7.71
N ALA A 89 5.16 4.69 -7.65
CA ALA A 89 4.25 5.52 -8.42
C ALA A 89 4.00 6.86 -7.71
N THR A 90 3.64 7.89 -8.47
CA THR A 90 3.27 9.20 -7.91
C THR A 90 1.98 9.69 -8.55
N VAL A 91 1.02 10.10 -7.71
CA VAL A 91 -0.20 10.79 -8.14
C VAL A 91 -0.12 12.25 -7.70
N ARG A 92 -0.47 13.16 -8.61
CA ARG A 92 -0.57 14.60 -8.32
C ARG A 92 -2.00 14.94 -7.93
N THR A 93 -2.16 15.66 -6.84
CA THR A 93 -3.43 16.20 -6.36
C THR A 93 -3.31 17.71 -6.18
N LYS A 94 -4.43 18.40 -5.99
CA LYS A 94 -4.43 19.83 -5.64
C LYS A 94 -3.74 20.12 -4.29
N TYR A 95 -3.56 19.11 -3.44
CA TYR A 95 -2.88 19.19 -2.14
C TYR A 95 -1.39 18.76 -2.19
N GLY A 96 -0.89 18.40 -3.38
CA GLY A 96 0.49 17.98 -3.61
C GLY A 96 0.61 16.57 -4.18
N SER A 97 1.84 16.06 -4.21
CA SER A 97 2.14 14.70 -4.68
C SER A 97 1.99 13.66 -3.59
N LEU A 98 1.40 12.52 -3.95
CA LEU A 98 1.27 11.32 -3.13
C LEU A 98 2.08 10.20 -3.79
N LYS A 99 2.99 9.60 -3.03
CA LYS A 99 3.72 8.39 -3.45
C LYS A 99 2.93 7.15 -3.08
N LEU A 100 2.95 6.16 -3.96
CA LEU A 100 2.18 4.92 -3.84
C LEU A 100 3.06 3.75 -4.29
N LEU A 101 2.75 2.53 -3.82
CA LEU A 101 3.19 1.33 -4.54
C LEU A 101 2.74 1.41 -6.01
N SER A 102 3.52 0.84 -6.93
CA SER A 102 3.04 0.68 -8.31
C SER A 102 1.78 -0.20 -8.34
N PRO A 103 0.92 -0.15 -9.38
CA PRO A 103 -0.21 -1.08 -9.47
C PRO A 103 0.21 -2.56 -9.42
N THR A 104 1.41 -2.85 -9.93
CA THR A 104 1.98 -4.21 -9.91
C THR A 104 2.37 -4.62 -8.50
N ASP A 105 3.07 -3.75 -7.76
CA ASP A 105 3.48 -4.05 -6.39
C ASP A 105 2.33 -3.96 -5.39
N CYS A 106 1.31 -3.13 -5.65
CA CYS A 106 0.05 -3.14 -4.91
C CYS A 106 -0.67 -4.50 -5.04
N ILE A 107 -0.69 -5.10 -6.23
CA ILE A 107 -1.23 -6.45 -6.40
C ILE A 107 -0.38 -7.48 -5.64
N LYS A 108 0.95 -7.43 -5.76
CA LYS A 108 1.84 -8.34 -5.03
C LYS A 108 1.62 -8.24 -3.52
N ASP A 109 1.47 -7.02 -3.00
CA ASP A 109 1.21 -6.74 -1.58
C ASP A 109 -0.10 -7.40 -1.11
N ARG A 110 -1.18 -7.27 -1.88
CA ARG A 110 -2.44 -7.97 -1.58
C ARG A 110 -2.33 -9.49 -1.78
N LEU A 111 -1.61 -9.94 -2.79
CA LEU A 111 -1.37 -11.37 -3.00
C LEU A 111 -0.51 -11.98 -1.90
N ALA A 112 0.42 -11.24 -1.29
CA ALA A 112 1.18 -11.72 -0.14
C ALA A 112 0.25 -12.08 1.03
N ALA A 113 -0.70 -11.20 1.34
CA ALA A 113 -1.70 -11.48 2.37
C ALA A 113 -2.53 -12.75 2.06
N TYR A 114 -2.99 -12.88 0.82
CA TYR A 114 -3.67 -14.11 0.36
C TYR A 114 -2.76 -15.35 0.41
N TYR A 115 -1.49 -15.20 0.07
CA TYR A 115 -0.53 -16.31 -0.01
C TYR A 115 -0.17 -16.89 1.35
N HIS A 116 -0.03 -16.03 2.36
CA HIS A 116 0.39 -16.43 3.71
C HIS A 116 -0.77 -16.69 4.66
N TRP A 117 -1.91 -16.02 4.47
CA TRP A 117 -3.06 -16.12 5.40
C TRP A 117 -4.34 -16.63 4.76
N ASP A 118 -4.30 -17.05 3.50
CA ASP A 118 -5.47 -17.50 2.74
C ASP A 118 -6.60 -16.45 2.71
N ASP A 119 -6.23 -15.16 2.81
CA ASP A 119 -7.19 -14.05 2.88
C ASP A 119 -7.93 -13.84 1.53
N PRO A 120 -9.22 -14.18 1.44
CA PRO A 120 -9.98 -14.02 0.21
C PRO A 120 -10.22 -12.55 -0.12
N GLN A 121 -10.25 -11.65 0.88
CA GLN A 121 -10.49 -10.23 0.65
C GLN A 121 -9.32 -9.62 -0.12
N SER A 122 -8.08 -9.91 0.28
CA SER A 122 -6.91 -9.43 -0.44
C SER A 122 -6.82 -10.00 -1.85
N LEU A 123 -7.25 -11.24 -2.09
CA LEU A 123 -7.38 -11.78 -3.45
C LEU A 123 -8.37 -10.97 -4.30
N GLU A 124 -9.54 -10.63 -3.76
CA GLU A 124 -10.51 -9.78 -4.45
C GLU A 124 -9.95 -8.39 -4.76
N GLN A 125 -9.26 -7.78 -3.79
CA GLN A 125 -8.61 -6.47 -3.95
C GLN A 125 -7.55 -6.51 -5.07
N ALA A 126 -6.69 -7.54 -5.09
CA ALA A 126 -5.73 -7.78 -6.16
C ALA A 126 -6.42 -7.84 -7.54
N LEU A 127 -7.53 -8.58 -7.65
CA LEU A 127 -8.32 -8.67 -8.88
C LEU A 127 -8.94 -7.33 -9.29
N MET A 128 -9.40 -6.52 -8.33
CA MET A 128 -9.95 -5.19 -8.62
C MET A 128 -8.90 -4.27 -9.26
N VAL A 129 -7.69 -4.25 -8.71
CA VAL A 129 -6.57 -3.46 -9.26
C VAL A 129 -6.14 -4.01 -10.63
N ALA A 130 -6.00 -5.33 -10.74
CA ALA A 130 -5.54 -6.00 -11.96
C ALA A 130 -6.44 -5.79 -13.19
N LYS A 131 -7.73 -5.52 -12.97
CA LYS A 131 -8.69 -5.24 -14.03
C LYS A 131 -8.66 -3.80 -14.51
N ARG A 132 -8.29 -2.88 -13.63
CA ARG A 132 -8.42 -1.45 -13.86
C ARG A 132 -7.12 -0.79 -14.29
N CYS A 133 -5.99 -1.36 -13.89
CA CYS A 133 -4.67 -0.80 -14.12
C CYS A 133 -3.88 -1.63 -15.14
N ARG A 134 -2.99 -0.96 -15.87
CA ARG A 134 -1.94 -1.64 -16.62
C ARG A 134 -0.94 -2.22 -15.62
N ILE A 135 -0.73 -3.52 -15.68
CA ILE A 135 0.12 -4.26 -14.76
C ILE A 135 1.13 -5.13 -15.51
N ASP A 136 2.23 -5.46 -14.86
CA ASP A 136 3.21 -6.41 -15.38
C ASP A 136 2.94 -7.80 -14.79
N LEU A 137 2.13 -8.60 -15.50
CA LEU A 137 1.79 -9.96 -15.05
C LEU A 137 3.01 -10.89 -15.00
N ARG A 138 4.01 -10.68 -15.85
CA ARG A 138 5.24 -11.50 -15.86
C ARG A 138 6.03 -11.26 -14.58
N GLU A 139 6.08 -10.00 -14.15
CA GLU A 139 6.74 -9.65 -12.90
C GLU A 139 6.00 -10.18 -11.66
N ILE A 140 4.65 -10.21 -11.67
CA ILE A 140 3.89 -10.83 -10.59
C ILE A 140 4.13 -12.34 -10.57
N GLU A 141 4.09 -13.01 -11.72
CA GLU A 141 4.39 -14.45 -11.83
C GLU A 141 5.78 -14.78 -11.30
N ARG A 142 6.80 -14.04 -11.74
CA ARG A 142 8.18 -14.21 -11.28
C ARG A 142 8.28 -14.05 -9.76
N TRP A 143 7.67 -13.01 -9.20
CA TRP A 143 7.66 -12.78 -7.77
C TRP A 143 6.93 -13.91 -7.02
N SER A 144 5.78 -14.37 -7.51
CA SER A 144 5.03 -15.49 -6.91
C SER A 144 5.82 -16.80 -6.89
N LYS A 145 6.71 -17.03 -7.88
CA LYS A 145 7.65 -18.16 -7.90
C LYS A 145 8.68 -18.03 -6.78
N VAL A 146 9.24 -16.83 -6.57
CA VAL A 146 10.18 -16.56 -5.47
C VAL A 146 9.52 -16.77 -4.11
N GLU A 147 8.25 -16.40 -3.95
CA GLU A 147 7.47 -16.65 -2.73
C GLU A 147 7.08 -18.14 -2.55
N GLY A 148 7.26 -18.99 -3.58
CA GLY A 148 6.84 -20.40 -3.57
C GLY A 148 5.32 -20.58 -3.62
N LYS A 149 4.60 -19.68 -4.30
CA LYS A 149 3.13 -19.56 -4.29
C LYS A 149 2.49 -19.63 -5.67
N GLU A 150 3.10 -20.41 -6.55
CA GLU A 150 2.72 -20.60 -7.96
C GLU A 150 1.28 -21.10 -8.14
N GLU A 151 0.83 -22.01 -7.28
CA GLU A 151 -0.53 -22.55 -7.31
C GLU A 151 -1.57 -21.44 -7.03
N LYS A 152 -1.34 -20.65 -5.97
CA LYS A 152 -2.20 -19.51 -5.62
C LYS A 152 -2.16 -18.40 -6.67
N PHE A 153 -1.01 -18.20 -7.34
CA PHE A 153 -0.91 -17.31 -8.50
C PHE A 153 -1.77 -17.79 -9.68
N THR A 154 -1.77 -19.10 -9.94
CA THR A 154 -2.58 -19.72 -11.00
C THR A 154 -4.08 -19.49 -10.74
N GLU A 155 -4.52 -19.60 -9.49
CA GLU A 155 -5.91 -19.28 -9.11
C GLU A 155 -6.26 -17.81 -9.35
N PHE A 156 -5.37 -16.89 -8.98
CA PHE A 156 -5.53 -15.46 -9.29
C PHE A 156 -5.69 -15.23 -10.81
N LEU A 157 -4.86 -15.86 -11.65
CA LEU A 157 -4.99 -15.76 -13.11
C LEU A 157 -6.32 -16.31 -13.62
N ARG A 158 -6.75 -17.48 -13.12
CA ARG A 158 -8.03 -18.10 -13.48
C ARG A 158 -9.21 -17.18 -13.19
N LEU A 159 -9.22 -16.57 -12.00
CA LEU A 159 -10.28 -15.65 -11.59
C LEU A 159 -10.24 -14.33 -12.38
N LYS A 160 -9.05 -13.86 -12.76
CA LYS A 160 -8.88 -12.68 -13.61
C LYS A 160 -9.48 -12.86 -15.00
N GLN A 161 -9.47 -14.08 -15.55
CA GLN A 161 -10.02 -14.37 -16.89
C GLN A 161 -11.55 -14.50 -16.91
N LYS A 162 -12.16 -14.95 -15.81
CA LYS A 162 -13.60 -15.27 -15.74
C LYS A 162 -14.53 -14.05 -15.58
N ARG A 163 -14.01 -12.84 -15.37
CA ARG A 163 -14.78 -11.67 -14.94
C ARG A 163 -14.16 -10.39 -15.47
#